data_AF-A0A438MTN1-F1
#
_entry.id   AF-A0A438MTN1-F1
#
_cell.length_a   1.000
_cell.length_b   1.000
_cell.length_c   1.000
_cell.angle_alpha   90.00
_cell.angle_beta   90.00
_cell.angle_gamma   90.00
#
_symmetry.space_group_name_H-M   'P 1'
#
loop_
_entity.id
_entity.type
_entity.pdbx_description
1 polymer ?
#
loop_
_entity_poly.entity_id
_entity_poly.type
_entity_poly.pdbx_seq_one_letter_code
_entity_poly.pdbx_strand_id
1 'polypeptide(L)'
;MADITASLADWPHVWASFYAAMLLVVSLGMFTPAAYSICDQAGYPQRRDQPLNIYVYLCAGCQFMLGSSVAILVAAGEWKAVSVIIATSTPMGILGTTLSATKGGMGFGKEFWSHVLLTTIGTSAGWKLVQENW
;
A
#
# COMPACT_ATOMS: atom_id res chain seq x y z
N MET A 1 18.56 26.54 13.89
CA MET A 1 17.26 25.86 14.05
C MET A 1 16.66 25.79 12.66
N ALA A 2 17.13 24.84 11.86
CA ALA A 2 16.74 24.71 10.46
C ALA A 2 15.39 23.98 10.39
N ASP A 3 14.44 24.64 9.74
CA ASP A 3 13.16 24.22 9.19
C ASP A 3 12.66 22.78 9.45
N ILE A 4 12.18 22.53 10.67
CA ILE A 4 11.23 21.43 10.93
C ILE A 4 9.94 21.65 10.10
N THR A 5 9.61 22.91 9.82
CA THR A 5 8.48 23.35 9.00
C THR A 5 8.60 22.94 7.53
N ALA A 6 9.79 23.06 6.90
CA ALA A 6 9.98 22.61 5.53
C ALA A 6 9.97 21.07 5.44
N SER A 7 10.59 20.39 6.41
CA SER A 7 10.57 18.92 6.49
C SER A 7 9.15 18.34 6.61
N LEU A 8 8.24 19.05 7.30
CA LEU A 8 6.84 18.66 7.37
C LEU A 8 6.09 18.98 6.09
N ALA A 9 6.44 20.00 5.31
CA ALA A 9 5.74 20.32 4.06
C ALA A 9 5.90 19.22 2.99
N ASP A 10 7.08 18.59 2.92
CA ASP A 10 7.39 17.58 1.89
C ASP A 10 6.84 16.18 2.20
N TRP A 11 6.18 16.00 3.34
CA TRP A 11 5.66 14.72 3.80
C TRP A 11 4.79 13.95 2.78
N PRO A 12 3.94 14.59 1.93
CA PRO A 12 3.11 13.86 0.97
C PRO A 12 3.95 13.25 -0.16
N HIS A 13 5.04 13.91 -0.56
CA HIS A 13 5.97 13.46 -1.58
C HIS A 13 6.84 12.30 -1.08
N VAL A 14 7.29 12.40 0.18
CA VAL A 14 7.98 11.30 0.87
C VAL A 14 7.06 10.09 1.01
N TRP A 15 5.79 10.33 1.37
CA TRP A 15 4.78 9.27 1.43
C TRP A 15 4.56 8.62 0.07
N ALA A 16 4.47 9.37 -1.03
CA ALA A 16 4.31 8.80 -2.37
C ALA A 16 5.45 7.83 -2.73
N SER A 17 6.69 8.20 -2.39
CA SER A 17 7.87 7.35 -2.58
C SER A 17 7.82 6.10 -1.69
N PHE A 18 7.46 6.28 -0.42
CA PHE A 18 7.29 5.18 0.53
C PHE A 18 6.18 4.21 0.09
N TYR A 19 5.05 4.74 -0.37
CA TYR A 19 3.92 3.98 -0.87
C TYR A 19 4.33 3.11 -2.07
N ALA A 20 5.01 3.70 -3.06
CA ALA A 20 5.52 2.95 -4.20
C ALA A 20 6.46 1.81 -3.78
N ALA A 21 7.42 2.10 -2.90
CA ALA A 21 8.35 1.10 -2.38
C ALA A 21 7.62 -0.01 -1.60
N MET A 22 6.65 0.34 -0.76
CA MET A 22 5.84 -0.60 0.00
C MET A 22 5.10 -1.58 -0.92
N LEU A 23 4.42 -1.09 -1.96
CA LEU A 23 3.70 -1.95 -2.91
C LEU A 23 4.64 -2.90 -3.67
N LEU A 24 5.82 -2.41 -4.07
CA LEU A 24 6.83 -3.22 -4.75
C LEU A 24 7.40 -4.31 -3.83
N VAL A 25 7.70 -3.99 -2.57
CA VAL A 25 8.17 -4.97 -1.58
C VAL A 25 7.11 -6.02 -1.31
N VAL A 26 5.85 -5.62 -1.16
CA VAL A 26 4.72 -6.55 -0.99
C VAL A 26 4.61 -7.48 -2.20
N SER A 27 4.67 -6.94 -3.41
CA SER A 27 4.63 -7.74 -4.64
C SER A 27 5.76 -8.77 -4.70
N LEU A 28 7.00 -8.33 -4.49
CA LEU A 28 8.16 -9.23 -4.48
C LEU A 28 8.04 -10.31 -3.41
N GLY A 29 7.56 -9.95 -2.22
CA GLY A 29 7.29 -10.90 -1.14
C GLY A 29 6.35 -12.03 -1.56
N MET A 30 5.33 -11.72 -2.36
CA MET A 30 4.36 -12.70 -2.87
C MET A 30 4.92 -13.66 -3.93
N PHE A 31 6.07 -13.35 -4.56
CA PHE A 31 6.77 -14.26 -5.48
C PHE A 31 7.82 -15.14 -4.79
N THR A 32 8.00 -14.99 -3.48
CA THR A 32 8.95 -15.79 -2.70
C THR A 32 8.25 -16.80 -1.80
N PRO A 33 8.96 -17.78 -1.21
CA PRO A 33 8.39 -18.65 -0.17
C PRO A 33 7.81 -17.88 1.04
N ALA A 34 8.17 -16.60 1.23
CA ALA A 34 7.56 -15.75 2.25
C ALA A 34 6.05 -15.57 2.06
N ALA A 35 5.53 -15.70 0.83
CA ALA A 35 4.12 -15.62 0.52
C ALA A 35 3.28 -16.60 1.36
N TYR A 36 3.78 -17.81 1.61
CA TYR A 36 3.08 -18.78 2.47
C TYR A 36 2.95 -18.28 3.91
N SER A 37 4.01 -17.67 4.45
CA SER A 37 3.97 -17.08 5.80
C SER A 37 3.06 -15.85 5.86
N ILE A 38 3.06 -15.02 4.81
CA ILE A 38 2.21 -13.84 4.71
C ILE A 38 0.73 -14.26 4.64
N CYS A 39 0.41 -15.25 3.82
CA CYS A 39 -0.94 -15.78 3.70
C CYS A 39 -1.43 -16.45 5.00
N ASP A 40 -0.56 -17.17 5.70
CA ASP A 40 -0.86 -17.77 7.00
C ASP A 40 -1.18 -16.69 8.05
N GLN A 41 -0.35 -15.65 8.14
CA GLN A 41 -0.58 -14.49 9.02
C GLN A 41 -1.84 -13.71 8.64
N ALA A 42 -2.15 -13.63 7.35
CA ALA A 42 -3.36 -12.95 6.86
C ALA A 42 -4.65 -13.78 7.06
N GLY A 43 -4.58 -14.97 7.65
CA GLY A 43 -5.75 -15.84 7.85
C GLY A 43 -6.22 -16.58 6.59
N TYR A 44 -5.36 -16.66 5.58
CA TYR A 44 -5.60 -17.37 4.31
C TYR A 44 -4.53 -18.46 4.06
N PRO A 45 -4.33 -19.42 4.98
CA PRO A 45 -3.25 -20.39 4.90
C PRO A 45 -3.24 -21.13 3.55
N GLN A 46 -2.06 -21.17 2.91
CA GLN A 46 -1.83 -21.86 1.65
C GLN A 46 -1.11 -23.19 1.90
N ARG A 47 -1.53 -24.23 1.18
CA ARG A 47 -0.89 -25.55 1.23
C ARG A 47 0.51 -25.48 0.64
N ARG A 48 1.55 -25.83 1.43
CA ARG A 48 2.96 -25.75 1.00
C ARG A 48 3.34 -26.79 -0.07
N ASP A 49 2.56 -27.86 -0.18
CA ASP A 49 2.69 -28.92 -1.18
C ASP A 49 2.02 -28.57 -2.52
N GLN A 50 1.38 -27.40 -2.61
CA GLN A 50 0.66 -26.94 -3.79
C GLN A 50 1.18 -25.57 -4.25
N PRO A 51 1.06 -25.26 -5.55
CA PRO A 51 1.28 -23.89 -6.02
C PRO A 51 0.35 -22.92 -5.29
N LEU A 52 0.83 -21.70 -5.04
CA LEU A 52 0.02 -20.65 -4.43
C LEU A 52 -1.25 -20.41 -5.26
N ASN A 53 -2.33 -20.06 -4.57
CA ASN A 53 -3.58 -19.71 -5.23
C ASN A 53 -3.34 -18.58 -6.25
N ILE A 54 -3.92 -18.70 -7.45
CA ILE A 54 -3.81 -17.73 -8.53
C ILE A 54 -4.16 -16.29 -8.10
N TYR A 55 -5.06 -16.13 -7.13
CA TYR A 55 -5.40 -14.82 -6.58
C TYR A 55 -4.25 -14.15 -5.81
N VAL A 56 -3.31 -14.92 -5.26
CA VAL A 56 -2.09 -14.38 -4.63
C VAL A 56 -1.18 -13.78 -5.70
N TYR A 57 -1.00 -14.48 -6.82
CA TYR A 57 -0.22 -13.95 -7.95
C TYR A 57 -0.90 -12.75 -8.61
N LEU A 58 -2.23 -12.77 -8.73
CA LEU A 58 -2.98 -11.63 -9.23
C LEU A 58 -2.81 -10.41 -8.31
N CYS A 59 -2.91 -10.61 -7.00
CA CYS A 59 -2.62 -9.56 -6.02
C CYS A 59 -1.20 -9.02 -6.21
N ALA A 60 -0.20 -9.90 -6.27
CA ALA A 60 1.19 -9.52 -6.50
C ALA A 60 1.37 -8.68 -7.76
N GLY A 61 0.72 -9.06 -8.86
CA GLY A 61 0.73 -8.32 -10.12
C GLY A 61 0.09 -6.94 -10.01
N CYS A 62 -1.06 -6.82 -9.33
CA CYS A 62 -1.70 -5.54 -9.07
C CYS A 62 -0.81 -4.61 -8.23
N GLN A 63 -0.19 -5.13 -7.17
CA GLN A 63 0.75 -4.38 -6.32
C GLN A 63 1.97 -3.92 -7.13
N PHE A 64 2.52 -4.78 -8.00
CA PHE A 64 3.64 -4.44 -8.88
C PHE A 64 3.29 -3.31 -9.84
N MET A 65 2.16 -3.43 -10.54
CA MET A 65 1.72 -2.45 -11.54
C MET A 65 1.46 -1.10 -10.88
N LEU A 66 0.79 -1.09 -9.74
CA LEU A 66 0.50 0.14 -9.00
C LEU A 66 1.78 0.77 -8.45
N GLY A 67 2.64 -0.02 -7.80
CA GLY A 67 3.92 0.45 -7.24
C GLY A 67 4.88 0.98 -8.29
N SER A 68 5.04 0.27 -9.41
CA SER A 68 5.88 0.72 -10.52
C SER A 68 5.33 1.97 -11.20
N SER A 69 4.01 2.07 -11.39
CA SER A 69 3.37 3.27 -11.96
C SER A 69 3.66 4.50 -11.09
N VAL A 70 3.47 4.40 -9.77
CA VAL A 70 3.78 5.51 -8.86
C VAL A 70 5.28 5.82 -8.86
N ALA A 71 6.16 4.81 -8.80
CA ALA A 71 7.61 5.03 -8.81
C ALA A 71 8.10 5.75 -10.08
N ILE A 72 7.60 5.35 -11.25
CA ILE A 72 7.95 5.98 -12.54
C ILE A 72 7.45 7.42 -12.57
N LEU A 73 6.20 7.67 -12.15
CA LEU A 73 5.62 9.03 -12.17
C LEU A 73 6.32 9.95 -11.16
N VAL A 74 6.69 9.45 -9.98
CA VAL A 74 7.50 10.18 -9.00
C VAL A 74 8.87 10.52 -9.60
N ALA A 75 9.54 9.55 -10.24
CA ALA A 75 10.84 9.77 -10.88
C ALA A 75 10.76 10.76 -12.06
N ALA A 76 9.62 10.80 -12.77
CA ALA A 76 9.35 11.73 -13.85
C ALA A 76 8.88 13.12 -13.38
N GLY A 77 8.60 13.29 -12.08
CA GLY A 77 8.05 14.55 -11.54
C GLY A 77 6.58 14.80 -11.93
N GLU A 78 5.85 13.77 -12.36
CA GLU A 78 4.45 13.84 -12.81
C GLU A 78 3.47 13.82 -11.63
N TRP A 79 3.57 14.83 -10.77
CA TRP A 79 2.88 14.86 -9.48
C TRP A 79 1.35 14.88 -9.60
N LYS A 80 0.79 15.49 -10.65
CA LYS A 80 -0.66 15.43 -10.93
C LYS A 80 -1.17 13.99 -11.04
N ALA A 81 -0.44 13.13 -11.74
CA ALA A 81 -0.82 11.73 -11.93
C ALA A 81 -0.62 10.93 -10.63
N VAL A 82 0.48 11.20 -9.90
CA VAL A 82 0.73 10.62 -8.56
C VAL A 82 -0.42 10.93 -7.60
N SER A 83 -0.89 12.18 -7.56
CA SER A 83 -2.00 12.62 -6.71
C SER A 83 -3.27 11.80 -6.97
N VAL A 84 -3.63 11.60 -8.24
CA VAL A 84 -4.83 10.83 -8.63
C VAL A 84 -4.70 9.37 -8.19
N ILE A 85 -3.55 8.75 -8.43
CA ILE A 85 -3.32 7.35 -8.08
C ILE A 85 -3.40 7.16 -6.57
N ILE A 86 -2.72 7.99 -5.78
CA ILE A 86 -2.72 7.87 -4.31
C ILE A 86 -4.10 8.17 -3.73
N ALA A 87 -4.78 9.22 -4.20
CA ALA A 87 -6.11 9.59 -3.72
C ALA A 87 -7.18 8.52 -4.00
N THR A 88 -7.03 7.75 -5.09
CA THR A 88 -7.99 6.70 -5.45
C THR A 88 -7.66 5.33 -4.87
N SER A 89 -6.38 4.97 -4.79
CA SER A 89 -5.96 3.64 -4.34
C SER A 89 -5.89 3.49 -2.81
N THR A 90 -5.54 4.55 -2.08
CA THR A 90 -5.40 4.44 -0.60
C THR A 90 -6.74 4.22 0.13
N PRO A 91 -7.85 4.89 -0.22
CA PRO A 91 -9.16 4.61 0.38
C PRO A 91 -9.65 3.17 0.14
N MET A 92 -9.26 2.56 -0.99
CA MET A 92 -9.59 1.16 -1.29
C MET A 92 -8.94 0.18 -0.29
N GLY A 93 -7.88 0.60 0.41
CA GLY A 93 -7.28 -0.15 1.51
C GLY A 93 -8.26 -0.43 2.67
N ILE A 94 -9.23 0.47 2.92
CA ILE A 94 -10.27 0.26 3.95
C ILE A 94 -11.13 -0.97 3.63
N LEU A 95 -11.46 -1.18 2.34
CA LEU A 95 -12.24 -2.34 1.90
C LEU A 95 -11.47 -3.66 2.06
N GLY A 96 -10.14 -3.64 1.97
CA GLY A 96 -9.30 -4.81 2.29
C GLY A 96 -9.31 -5.16 3.78
N THR A 97 -9.43 -4.16 4.65
CA THR A 97 -9.50 -4.32 6.11
C THR A 97 -10.75 -5.06 6.57
N THR A 98 -11.92 -4.73 5.99
CA THR A 98 -13.20 -5.36 6.36
C THR A 98 -13.24 -6.83 5.98
N LEU A 99 -12.58 -7.21 4.87
CA LEU A 99 -12.40 -8.60 4.45
C LEU A 99 -11.45 -9.39 5.36
N SER A 100 -10.38 -8.76 5.84
CA SER A 100 -9.40 -9.38 6.74
C SER A 100 -9.95 -9.58 8.16
N ALA A 101 -10.79 -8.64 8.64
CA ALA A 101 -11.43 -8.71 9.95
C ALA A 101 -12.55 -9.78 10.05
N THR A 102 -13.15 -10.16 8.93
CA THR A 102 -14.33 -11.07 8.91
C THR A 102 -14.00 -12.55 8.77
N LYS A 103 -12.76 -12.93 8.38
CA LYS A 103 -12.41 -14.33 8.07
C LYS A 103 -11.48 -15.06 9.04
N GLY A 104 -11.11 -14.45 10.18
CA GLY A 104 -10.73 -15.21 11.38
C GLY A 104 -9.24 -15.40 11.70
N GLY A 105 -8.35 -14.47 11.38
CA GLY A 105 -6.90 -14.65 11.62
C GLY A 105 -6.31 -13.93 12.84
N MET A 106 -6.58 -12.64 13.00
CA MET A 106 -5.99 -11.82 14.06
C MET A 106 -7.04 -10.81 14.53
N GLY A 107 -7.19 -10.65 15.84
CA GLY A 107 -8.31 -9.90 16.43
C GLY A 107 -8.44 -8.48 15.89
N PHE A 108 -9.63 -7.90 16.00
CA PHE A 108 -10.03 -6.56 15.52
C PHE A 108 -9.11 -5.36 15.87
N GLY A 109 -8.04 -5.54 16.65
CA GLY A 109 -7.17 -4.48 17.10
C GLY A 109 -6.06 -4.12 16.11
N LYS A 110 -4.99 -4.91 16.05
CA LYS A 110 -3.70 -4.46 15.48
C LYS A 110 -3.75 -4.29 13.96
N GLU A 111 -4.44 -5.20 13.28
CA GLU A 111 -4.55 -5.25 11.83
C GLU A 111 -5.52 -4.19 11.32
N PHE A 112 -6.60 -3.94 12.06
CA PHE A 112 -7.48 -2.81 11.80
C PHE A 112 -6.74 -1.49 11.94
N TRP A 113 -5.98 -1.31 13.04
CA TRP A 113 -5.22 -0.09 13.27
C TRP A 113 -4.11 0.12 12.24
N SER A 114 -3.42 -0.92 11.78
CA SER A 114 -2.38 -0.78 10.76
C SER A 114 -2.97 -0.34 9.41
N HIS A 115 -4.11 -0.88 9.00
CA HIS A 115 -4.78 -0.48 7.77
C HIS A 115 -5.43 0.90 7.88
N VAL A 116 -6.13 1.19 8.98
CA VAL A 116 -6.74 2.51 9.21
C VAL A 116 -5.67 3.59 9.24
N LEU A 117 -4.51 3.34 9.86
CA LEU A 117 -3.41 4.28 9.89
C LEU A 117 -2.82 4.50 8.49
N LEU A 118 -2.51 3.43 7.74
CA LEU A 118 -2.00 3.55 6.38
C LEU A 118 -3.00 4.26 5.46
N THR A 119 -4.29 3.95 5.58
CA THR A 119 -5.32 4.65 4.80
C THR A 119 -5.44 6.11 5.20
N THR A 120 -5.47 6.43 6.50
CA THR A 120 -5.57 7.83 6.94
C THR A 120 -4.39 8.66 6.44
N ILE A 121 -3.18 8.14 6.57
CA ILE A 121 -1.96 8.82 6.11
C ILE A 121 -1.99 8.96 4.59
N GLY A 122 -2.26 7.89 3.84
CA GLY A 122 -2.21 7.96 2.38
C GLY A 122 -3.37 8.73 1.76
N THR A 123 -4.57 8.71 2.34
CA THR A 123 -5.68 9.57 1.91
C THR A 123 -5.36 11.04 2.19
N SER A 124 -4.77 11.34 3.35
CA SER A 124 -4.34 12.70 3.68
C SER A 124 -3.22 13.18 2.76
N ALA A 125 -2.28 12.30 2.41
CA ALA A 125 -1.19 12.59 1.47
C ALA A 125 -1.75 12.83 0.07
N GLY A 126 -2.64 11.96 -0.41
CA GLY A 126 -3.32 12.12 -1.70
C GLY A 126 -4.10 13.43 -1.75
N TRP A 127 -4.84 13.78 -0.69
CA TRP A 127 -5.56 15.04 -0.61
C TRP A 127 -4.63 16.26 -0.69
N LYS A 128 -3.51 16.24 0.03
CA LYS A 128 -2.50 17.31 -0.02
C LYS A 128 -1.85 17.44 -1.39
N LEU A 129 -1.44 16.32 -1.98
CA LEU A 129 -0.89 16.28 -3.34
C LEU A 129 -1.91 16.77 -4.38
N VAL A 130 -3.21 16.54 -4.19
CA VAL A 130 -4.24 17.14 -5.05
C VAL A 130 -4.27 18.66 -4.87
N GLN A 131 -4.32 19.16 -3.63
CA GLN A 131 -4.33 20.62 -3.35
C GLN A 131 -3.10 21.36 -3.89
N GLU A 132 -1.94 20.71 -3.93
CA GLU A 132 -0.69 21.31 -4.41
C GLU A 132 -0.58 21.35 -5.93
N ASN A 133 -1.32 20.50 -6.63
CA ASN A 133 -1.19 20.30 -8.07
C ASN A 133 -2.44 20.73 -8.87
N TRP A 134 -3.50 21.19 -8.20
CA TRP A 134 -4.77 21.66 -8.77
C TRP A 134 -5.29 22.89 -8.04
#